data_AF-L8MBG5-F1
#
_entry.id   AF-L8MBG5-F1
#
_cell.length_a   1.000
_cell.length_b   1.000
_cell.length_c   1.000
_cell.angle_alpha   90.00
_cell.angle_beta   90.00
_cell.angle_gamma   90.00
#
_symmetry.space_group_name_H-M   'P 1'
#
loop_
_entity.id
_entity.type
_entity.pdbx_description
1 polymer ?
#
loop_
_entity_poly.entity_id
_entity_poly.type
_entity_poly.pdbx_seq_one_letter_code
_entity_poly.pdbx_strand_id
1 'polypeptide(L)' 'MKLIIYPLLSTCSKRAIRKVKKKWGHPNYYEPRITLVKRLSATLGWSEDKVRQQISEERYFLIEHDQYFS' A
#
# COMPACT_ATOMS: atom_id res chain seq x y z
N MET A 1 -5.41 2.51 13.16
CA MET A 1 -4.67 1.46 12.42
C MET A 1 -3.17 1.69 12.60
N LYS A 2 -2.36 0.67 12.86
CA LYS A 2 -0.88 0.81 12.90
C LYS A 2 -0.31 0.59 11.49
N LEU A 3 0.45 1.57 10.99
CA LEU A 3 1.13 1.48 9.69
C LEU A 3 2.44 0.69 9.84
N ILE A 4 2.47 -0.55 9.36
CA ILE A 4 3.62 -1.45 9.43
C ILE A 4 4.36 -1.50 8.09
N ILE A 5 3.62 -1.64 6.97
CA ILE A 5 4.21 -1.77 5.63
C ILE A 5 4.52 -0.39 5.04
N TYR A 6 3.61 0.58 5.19
CA TYR A 6 3.72 1.91 4.59
C TYR A 6 5.07 2.60 4.86
N PRO A 7 5.65 2.60 6.09
CA PRO A 7 6.96 3.18 6.34
C PRO A 7 8.09 2.52 5.53
N LEU A 8 8.00 1.21 5.28
CA LEU A 8 8.98 0.37 4.56
C LEU A 8 8.88 0.48 3.03
N LEU A 9 7.86 1.18 2.53
CA LEU A 9 7.68 1.44 1.11
C LEU A 9 8.62 2.55 0.62
N SER A 10 9.09 2.41 -0.62
CA SER A 10 9.80 3.49 -1.31
C SER A 10 8.84 4.64 -1.62
N THR A 11 9.39 5.83 -1.91
CA THR A 11 8.60 7.03 -2.23
C THR A 11 7.60 6.79 -3.36
N CYS A 12 8.00 6.07 -4.41
CA CYS A 12 7.12 5.73 -5.54
C CYS A 12 5.98 4.80 -5.10
N SER A 13 6.27 3.80 -4.28
CA SER A 13 5.25 2.89 -3.73
C SER A 13 4.29 3.60 -2.78
N LYS A 14 4.78 4.53 -1.94
CA LYS A 14 3.97 5.38 -1.07
C LYS A 14 2.99 6.26 -1.87
N ARG A 15 3.45 6.84 -2.99
CA ARG A 15 2.56 7.60 -3.90
C ARG A 15 1.53 6.69 -4.57
N ALA A 16 1.93 5.49 -5.00
CA ALA A 16 1.04 4.56 -5.68
C ALA A 16 -0.08 4.03 -4.76
N ILE A 17 0.26 3.66 -3.50
CA ILE A 17 -0.70 3.12 -2.53
C ILE A 17 -1.71 4.16 -2.05
N ARG A 18 -1.41 5.46 -2.14
CA ARG A 18 -2.35 6.55 -1.84
C ARG A 18 -3.23 6.95 -3.02
N LYS A 19 -2.86 6.58 -4.25
CA LYS A 19 -3.56 7.03 -5.45
C LYS A 19 -4.95 6.41 -5.56
N VAL A 20 -5.99 7.23 -5.42
CA VAL A 20 -7.41 6.84 -5.51
C VAL A 20 -7.91 6.84 -6.96
N LYS A 21 -7.46 7.80 -7.78
CA LYS A 21 -7.93 8.00 -9.16
C LYS A 21 -6.80 7.89 -10.18
N LYS A 22 -7.12 7.38 -11.38
CA LYS A 22 -6.24 7.43 -12.57
C LYS A 22 -6.29 8.82 -13.21
N LYS A 23 -5.51 9.02 -14.29
CA LYS A 23 -5.40 10.31 -15.01
C LYS A 23 -6.76 10.89 -15.42
N TRP A 24 -7.71 10.03 -15.75
CA TRP A 24 -9.04 10.39 -16.26
C TRP A 24 -10.16 10.20 -15.22
N GLY A 25 -9.84 10.30 -13.93
CA GLY A 25 -10.84 10.20 -12.85
C GLY A 25 -11.33 8.79 -12.55
N HIS A 26 -11.02 7.79 -13.39
CA HIS A 26 -11.40 6.39 -13.13
C HIS A 26 -10.83 5.87 -11.80
N PRO A 27 -11.55 4.99 -11.09
CA PRO A 27 -11.04 4.32 -9.90
C PRO A 27 -9.71 3.63 -10.15
N ASN A 28 -8.78 3.78 -9.20
CA ASN A 28 -7.51 3.08 -9.22
C ASN A 28 -7.55 1.85 -8.31
N TYR A 29 -7.73 0.68 -8.92
CA TYR A 29 -7.49 -0.59 -8.24
C TYR A 29 -6.00 -0.78 -8.09
N TYR A 30 -5.52 -0.79 -6.84
CA TYR A 30 -4.11 -0.94 -6.55
C TYR A 30 -3.78 -2.41 -6.33
N GLU A 31 -2.91 -2.92 -7.19
CA GLU A 31 -2.36 -4.26 -7.07
C GLU A 31 -0.86 -4.14 -6.78
N PRO A 32 -0.37 -4.62 -5.63
CA PRO A 32 1.04 -4.57 -5.29
C PRO A 32 1.83 -5.52 -6.20
N ARG A 33 2.96 -5.03 -6.73
CA ARG A 33 3.89 -5.84 -7.53
C ARG A 33 4.34 -7.07 -6.73
N ILE A 34 4.41 -8.24 -7.38
CA ILE A 34 4.91 -9.49 -6.75
C ILE A 34 6.28 -9.29 -6.09
N THR A 35 7.19 -8.55 -6.72
CA THR A 35 8.53 -8.28 -6.15
C THR A 35 8.47 -7.49 -4.85
N LEU A 36 7.50 -6.57 -4.71
CA LEU A 36 7.27 -5.84 -3.47
C LEU A 36 6.74 -6.76 -2.38
N VAL A 37 5.76 -7.62 -2.72
CA VAL A 37 5.16 -8.58 -1.78
C VAL A 37 6.21 -9.55 -1.26
N LYS A 38 7.02 -10.15 -2.14
CA LYS A 38 8.11 -11.06 -1.77
C LYS A 38 9.16 -10.38 -0.87
N ARG A 39 9.56 -9.15 -1.20
CA ARG A 39 10.51 -8.38 -0.38
C ARG A 39 9.96 -8.14 1.03
N LEU A 40 8.71 -7.72 1.15
CA LEU A 40 8.07 -7.44 2.43
C LEU A 40 7.83 -8.74 3.23
N SER A 41 7.41 -9.81 2.56
CA SER A 41 7.27 -11.14 3.15
C SER A 41 8.60 -11.61 3.77
N ALA A 42 9.71 -11.51 3.04
CA ALA A 42 11.03 -11.85 3.54
C ALA A 42 11.48 -10.94 4.70
N THR A 43 11.16 -9.65 4.64
CA THR A 43 11.56 -8.66 5.67
C THR A 43 10.78 -8.84 6.98
N LEU A 44 9.50 -9.21 6.90
CA LEU A 44 8.59 -9.29 8.04
C LEU A 44 8.37 -10.73 8.54
N GLY A 45 8.87 -11.73 7.80
CA GLY A 45 8.60 -13.15 8.08
C GLY A 45 7.13 -13.53 7.95
N TRP A 46 6.38 -12.83 7.08
CA TRP A 46 4.94 -13.04 6.89
C TRP A 46 4.66 -13.83 5.61
N SER A 47 3.51 -14.50 5.54
CA SER A 47 3.00 -15.03 4.28
C SER A 47 2.68 -13.92 3.29
N GLU A 48 2.77 -14.21 1.99
CA GLU A 48 2.42 -13.27 0.93
C GLU A 48 0.98 -12.76 1.06
N ASP A 49 0.04 -13.64 1.44
CA ASP A 49 -1.37 -13.28 1.66
C ASP A 49 -1.56 -12.29 2.80
N LYS A 50 -0.86 -12.50 3.92
CA LYS A 50 -0.89 -11.57 5.06
C LYS A 50 -0.32 -10.20 4.68
N VAL A 51 0.75 -10.18 3.88
CA VAL A 51 1.33 -8.93 3.35
C VAL A 51 0.31 -8.22 2.45
N ARG A 52 -0.38 -8.95 1.56
CA ARG A 52 -1.41 -8.37 0.68
C ARG A 52 -2.59 -7.82 1.47
N GLN A 53 -3.05 -8.55 2.48
CA GLN A 53 -4.11 -8.11 3.38
C GLN A 53 -3.71 -6.81 4.09
N GLN A 54 -2.54 -6.78 4.74
CA GLN A 54 -2.05 -5.60 5.43
C GLN A 54 -1.90 -4.40 4.49
N ILE A 55 -1.41 -4.60 3.26
CA ILE A 55 -1.33 -3.54 2.24
C ILE A 55 -2.73 -2.97 1.94
N SER A 56 -3.74 -3.82 1.83
CA SER A 56 -5.12 -3.42 1.55
C SER A 56 -5.70 -2.59 2.71
N GLU A 57 -5.53 -3.06 3.94
CA GLU A 57 -6.03 -2.38 5.14
C GLU A 57 -5.32 -1.02 5.35
N GLU A 58 -4.00 -0.98 5.17
CA GLU A 58 -3.24 0.28 5.23
C GLU A 58 -3.64 1.24 4.11
N ARG A 59 -3.84 0.74 2.89
CA ARG A 59 -4.34 1.54 1.78
C ARG A 59 -5.68 2.17 2.10
N TYR A 60 -6.62 1.39 2.64
CA TYR A 60 -7.94 1.90 3.02
C TYR A 60 -7.80 3.05 4.03
N PHE A 61 -7.01 2.83 5.09
CA PHE A 61 -6.75 3.84 6.11
C PHE A 61 -6.10 5.11 5.53
N LEU A 62 -5.09 4.96 4.67
CA LEU A 62 -4.37 6.08 4.05
C LEU A 62 -5.26 6.90 3.11
N ILE A 63 -6.19 6.25 2.39
CA ILE A 63 -7.14 6.94 1.51
C ILE A 63 -8.17 7.72 2.33
N GLU A 64 -8.67 7.13 3.41
CA GLU A 64 -9.63 7.78 4.31
C GLU A 64 -9.02 9.01 5.01
N HIS A 65 -7.73 8.94 5.36
CA HIS A 65 -7.02 9.98 6.11
C HIS A 65 -6.03 10.80 5.25
N ASP A 66 -6.21 10.82 3.92
CA ASP A 66 -5.24 11.44 2.98
C ASP A 66 -5.00 12.94 3.26
N GLN A 67 -5.96 13.61 3.90
CA GLN A 67 -5.89 15.01 4.34
C GLN A 67 -4.74 15.27 5.34
N TYR A 68 -4.29 14.26 6.09
CA TYR A 68 -3.28 14.40 7.14
C TYR A 68 -1.85 14.05 6.67
N PHE A 69 -1.70 13.52 5.44
CA PHE A 69 -0.42 13.06 4.89
C PHE A 69 0.02 13.85 3.64
N SER A 70 -0.62 14.99 3.38
CA SER A 70 -0.38 15.86 2.22
C SER A 70 0.59 17.00 2.55
#